data_AF-A0A1I6TLH2-F1
#
_entry.id   AF-A0A1I6TLH2-F1
#
_cell.length_a   1.000
_cell.length_b   1.000
_cell.length_c   1.000
_cell.angle_alpha   90.00
_cell.angle_beta   90.00
_cell.angle_gamma   90.00
#
_symmetry.space_group_name_H-M   'P 1'
#
loop_
_entity.id
_entity.type
_entity.pdbx_description
1 polymer ?
#
loop_
_entity_poly.entity_id
_entity_poly.type
_entity_poly.pdbx_seq_one_letter_code
_entity_poly.pdbx_strand_id
1 'polypeptide(L)'
;MSNAQKALLMAAGLFLAIALITTAVLMFTSAQDATKTAQTSFSEIQTELAQTSFTVYDGTTVSGSQVVNALRKFQDKGEFGVQVITGKNPTGSWYFKTVNTTVPVGSTGYGSITSNNTTGTLTNAANESSNDYINPSGKFKAEIIKDNSNVIRGLIFTQN
;
A
#
# COMPACT_ATOMS: atom_id res chain seq x y z
N MET A 1 55.77 44.18 -19.49
CA MET A 1 54.48 43.59 -19.91
C MET A 1 53.56 44.73 -20.35
N SER A 2 53.06 44.71 -21.58
CA SER A 2 52.11 45.74 -22.04
C SER A 2 50.78 45.58 -21.27
N ASN A 3 50.05 46.68 -21.05
CA ASN A 3 48.75 46.64 -20.38
C ASN A 3 47.75 45.73 -21.10
N ALA A 4 47.88 45.58 -22.43
CA ALA A 4 47.12 44.64 -23.23
C ALA A 4 47.41 43.16 -22.87
N GLN A 5 48.67 42.80 -22.62
CA GLN A 5 49.03 41.44 -22.22
C GLN A 5 48.52 41.08 -20.81
N LYS A 6 48.51 42.04 -19.88
CA LYS A 6 47.91 41.86 -18.54
C LYS A 6 46.39 41.72 -18.61
N ALA A 7 45.73 42.52 -19.46
CA ALA A 7 44.29 42.42 -19.68
C ALA A 7 43.89 41.08 -20.32
N LEU A 8 44.69 40.57 -21.27
CA LEU A 8 44.47 39.26 -21.89
C LEU A 8 44.59 38.11 -20.89
N LEU A 9 45.59 38.18 -20.00
CA LEU A 9 45.78 37.16 -18.95
C LEU A 9 44.63 37.16 -17.93
N MET A 10 44.12 38.34 -17.57
CA MET A 10 42.94 38.49 -16.72
C MET A 10 41.68 37.92 -17.38
N ALA A 11 41.47 38.19 -18.67
CA ALA A 11 40.32 37.67 -19.42
C ALA A 11 40.36 36.14 -19.54
N ALA A 12 41.54 35.56 -19.78
CA ALA A 12 41.72 34.11 -19.82
C ALA A 12 41.41 33.45 -18.47
N GLY A 13 41.82 34.06 -17.35
CA GLY A 13 41.51 33.58 -16.01
C GLY A 13 40.02 33.60 -15.69
N LEU A 14 39.31 34.68 -16.07
CA LEU A 14 37.86 34.77 -15.90
C LEU A 14 37.13 33.71 -16.75
N PHE A 15 37.58 33.49 -17.98
CA PHE A 15 36.98 32.49 -18.87
C PHE A 15 37.12 31.06 -18.30
N LEU A 16 38.30 30.74 -17.77
CA LEU A 16 38.56 29.47 -17.11
C LEU A 16 37.71 29.27 -15.86
N ALA A 17 37.52 30.32 -15.05
CA ALA A 17 36.69 30.26 -13.86
C ALA A 17 35.22 29.97 -14.18
N ILE A 18 34.66 30.63 -15.21
CA ILE A 18 33.28 30.40 -15.65
C ILE A 18 33.12 28.96 -16.16
N ALA A 19 34.08 28.47 -16.95
CA ALA A 19 34.06 27.09 -17.45
C ALA A 19 34.05 26.06 -16.31
N LEU A 20 34.87 26.27 -15.28
CA LEU A 20 34.91 25.42 -14.09
C LEU A 20 33.59 25.42 -13.32
N ILE A 21 33.03 26.59 -13.04
CA ILE A 21 31.74 26.71 -12.34
C ILE A 21 30.64 26.02 -13.13
N THR A 22 30.59 26.23 -14.45
CA THR A 22 29.58 25.61 -15.32
C THR A 22 29.66 24.09 -15.27
N THR A 23 30.87 23.52 -15.31
CA THR A 23 31.08 22.08 -15.21
C THR A 23 30.63 21.52 -13.86
N ALA A 24 30.97 22.22 -12.76
CA ALA A 24 30.55 21.83 -11.43
C ALA A 24 29.02 21.85 -11.27
N VAL A 25 28.35 22.88 -11.81
CA VAL A 25 26.89 23.00 -11.79
C VAL A 25 26.24 21.85 -12.57
N LEU A 26 26.73 21.53 -13.78
CA LEU A 26 26.20 20.42 -14.58
C LEU A 26 26.37 19.05 -13.88
N MET A 27 27.49 18.85 -13.19
CA MET A 27 27.71 17.64 -12.39
C MET A 27 26.76 17.58 -11.19
N PHE A 28 26.52 18.72 -10.54
CA PHE A 28 25.62 18.79 -9.39
C PHE A 28 24.14 18.64 -9.78
N THR A 29 23.73 19.16 -10.93
CA THR A 29 22.36 18.99 -11.44
C THR A 29 22.11 17.55 -11.87
N SER A 30 23.04 16.92 -12.59
CA SER A 30 22.90 15.51 -12.99
C SER A 30 22.86 14.56 -11.78
N ALA A 31 23.65 14.82 -10.74
CA ALA A 31 23.58 14.07 -9.48
C ALA A 31 22.22 14.24 -8.76
N GLN A 32 21.66 15.46 -8.77
CA GLN A 32 20.33 15.72 -8.21
C GLN A 32 19.22 15.03 -9.01
N ASP A 33 19.30 15.02 -10.33
CA ASP A 33 18.33 14.33 -11.19
C ASP A 33 18.37 12.81 -11.00
N ALA A 34 19.58 12.23 -10.88
CA ALA A 34 19.75 10.83 -10.53
C ALA A 34 19.18 10.50 -9.13
N THR A 35 19.41 11.38 -8.15
CA THR A 35 18.87 11.23 -6.78
C THR A 35 17.34 11.33 -6.78
N LYS A 36 16.77 12.28 -7.54
CA LYS A 36 15.32 12.47 -7.66
C LYS A 36 14.67 11.26 -8.35
N THR A 37 15.29 10.74 -9.40
CA THR A 37 14.85 9.51 -10.08
C THR A 37 14.87 8.32 -9.12
N ALA A 38 15.95 8.15 -8.36
CA ALA A 38 16.05 7.09 -7.35
C ALA A 38 14.98 7.23 -6.25
N GLN A 39 14.67 8.45 -5.80
CA GLN A 39 13.58 8.70 -4.85
C GLN A 39 12.21 8.35 -5.43
N THR A 40 11.95 8.70 -6.69
CA THR A 40 10.70 8.34 -7.38
C THR A 40 10.56 6.83 -7.49
N SER A 41 11.58 6.13 -8.01
CA SER A 41 11.55 4.67 -8.12
C SER A 41 11.44 3.98 -6.74
N PHE A 42 12.05 4.54 -5.69
CA PHE A 42 11.90 4.01 -4.33
C PHE A 42 10.47 4.17 -3.78
N SER A 43 9.83 5.30 -4.07
CA SER A 43 8.42 5.53 -3.72
C SER A 43 7.47 4.57 -4.46
N GLU A 44 7.76 4.29 -5.73
CA GLU A 44 7.04 3.30 -6.54
C GLU A 44 7.21 1.88 -5.97
N ILE A 45 8.44 1.47 -5.64
CA ILE A 45 8.73 0.18 -4.98
C ILE A 45 7.98 0.05 -3.65
N GLN A 46 7.96 1.10 -2.82
CA GLN A 46 7.18 1.07 -1.57
C GLN A 46 5.68 0.86 -1.83
N THR A 47 5.15 1.50 -2.86
CA THR A 47 3.73 1.37 -3.25
C THR A 47 3.43 -0.03 -3.77
N GLU A 48 4.30 -0.59 -4.60
CA GLU A 48 4.19 -1.95 -5.12
C GLU A 48 4.32 -3.00 -4.00
N LEU A 49 5.23 -2.80 -3.04
CA LEU A 49 5.39 -3.68 -1.88
C LEU A 49 4.16 -3.64 -0.97
N ALA A 50 3.59 -2.45 -0.77
CA ALA A 50 2.33 -2.30 -0.03
C ALA A 50 1.20 -3.08 -0.71
N GLN A 51 1.12 -3.05 -2.05
CA GLN A 51 0.12 -3.78 -2.83
C GLN A 51 0.37 -5.31 -2.84
N THR A 52 1.63 -5.75 -2.92
CA THR A 52 2.03 -7.17 -2.92
C THR A 52 1.70 -7.85 -1.58
N SER A 53 1.87 -7.15 -0.47
CA SER A 53 1.59 -7.66 0.88
C SER A 53 0.15 -8.18 1.06
N PHE A 54 -0.80 -7.64 0.28
CA PHE A 54 -2.18 -8.09 0.29
C PHE A 54 -2.44 -9.20 -0.74
N THR A 55 -1.73 -9.17 -1.88
CA THR A 55 -1.88 -10.17 -2.95
C THR A 55 -1.41 -11.57 -2.52
N VAL A 56 -0.52 -11.68 -1.54
CA VAL A 56 -0.15 -12.98 -0.92
C VAL A 56 -1.35 -13.69 -0.28
N TYR A 57 -2.40 -12.96 0.09
CA TYR A 57 -3.63 -13.54 0.60
C TYR A 57 -4.64 -13.90 -0.49
N ASP A 58 -4.42 -13.51 -1.76
CA ASP A 58 -5.38 -13.78 -2.82
C ASP A 58 -5.34 -15.26 -3.24
N GLY A 59 -6.42 -15.99 -2.92
CA GLY A 59 -6.56 -17.42 -3.25
C GLY A 59 -5.79 -18.38 -2.32
N THR A 60 -5.14 -17.87 -1.26
CA THR A 60 -4.46 -18.75 -0.30
C THR A 60 -5.41 -19.25 0.78
N THR A 61 -5.15 -20.46 1.27
CA THR A 61 -5.87 -21.01 2.43
C THR A 61 -5.05 -20.75 3.68
N VAL A 62 -5.60 -19.95 4.59
CA VAL A 62 -5.02 -19.62 5.89
C VAL A 62 -5.78 -20.31 7.01
N SER A 63 -5.12 -20.53 8.15
CA SER A 63 -5.78 -21.03 9.37
C SER A 63 -6.57 -19.92 10.07
N GLY A 64 -7.59 -20.28 10.85
CA GLY A 64 -8.36 -19.30 11.62
C GLY A 64 -7.49 -18.49 12.60
N SER A 65 -6.43 -19.09 13.15
CA SER A 65 -5.44 -18.36 13.95
C SER A 65 -4.72 -17.25 13.16
N GLN A 66 -4.43 -17.49 11.89
CA GLN A 66 -3.88 -16.48 10.98
C GLN A 66 -4.91 -15.40 10.63
N VAL A 67 -6.19 -15.76 10.50
CA VAL A 67 -7.29 -14.79 10.29
C VAL A 67 -7.40 -13.84 11.48
N VAL A 68 -7.44 -14.37 12.71
CA VAL A 68 -7.50 -13.54 13.94
C VAL A 68 -6.26 -12.65 14.07
N ASN A 69 -5.07 -13.18 13.73
CA ASN A 69 -3.84 -12.38 13.72
C ASN A 69 -3.83 -11.31 12.62
N ALA A 70 -4.39 -11.60 11.44
CA ALA A 70 -4.57 -10.62 10.38
C ALA A 70 -5.51 -9.50 10.82
N LEU A 71 -6.64 -9.83 11.46
CA LEU A 71 -7.54 -8.83 12.06
C LEU A 71 -6.77 -7.93 13.03
N ARG A 72 -5.98 -8.51 13.95
CA ARG A 72 -5.13 -7.70 14.85
C ARG A 72 -4.10 -6.84 14.12
N LYS A 73 -3.50 -7.33 13.03
CA LYS A 73 -2.48 -6.58 12.29
C LYS A 73 -3.05 -5.43 11.46
N PHE A 74 -4.28 -5.57 10.98
CA PHE A 74 -4.92 -4.60 10.09
C PHE A 74 -5.84 -3.60 10.80
N GLN A 75 -5.93 -3.65 12.14
CA GLN A 75 -6.77 -2.76 12.93
C GLN A 75 -6.45 -1.26 12.77
N ASP A 76 -5.18 -0.94 12.52
CA ASP A 76 -4.71 0.45 12.37
C ASP A 76 -4.78 0.98 10.93
N LYS A 77 -5.22 0.16 9.97
CA LYS A 77 -5.40 0.58 8.57
C LYS A 77 -6.78 1.23 8.42
N GLY A 78 -6.83 2.55 8.58
CA GLY A 78 -8.08 3.32 8.66
C GLY A 78 -9.08 3.13 7.50
N GLU A 79 -8.60 2.96 6.27
CA GLU A 79 -9.43 2.80 5.06
C GLU A 79 -9.37 1.36 4.50
N PHE A 80 -9.51 0.36 5.37
CA PHE A 80 -9.46 -1.06 5.01
C PHE A 80 -10.55 -1.85 5.75
N GLY A 81 -11.22 -2.76 5.05
CA GLY A 81 -12.24 -3.63 5.63
C GLY A 81 -11.88 -5.11 5.52
N VAL A 82 -12.18 -5.89 6.55
CA VAL A 82 -12.01 -7.35 6.52
C VAL A 82 -13.35 -8.02 6.74
N GLN A 83 -13.79 -8.89 5.83
CA GLN A 83 -14.97 -9.71 6.04
C GLN A 83 -14.54 -11.12 6.42
N VAL A 84 -15.16 -11.71 7.44
CA VAL A 84 -14.96 -13.12 7.78
C VAL A 84 -16.30 -13.84 7.69
N ILE A 85 -16.38 -14.85 6.82
CA ILE A 85 -17.49 -15.76 6.64
C ILE A 85 -17.12 -17.07 7.34
N THR A 86 -17.86 -17.42 8.38
CA THR A 86 -17.65 -18.63 9.17
C THR A 86 -18.77 -19.63 8.87
N GLY A 87 -18.56 -20.91 9.19
CA GLY A 87 -19.62 -21.93 9.06
C GLY A 87 -20.83 -21.68 9.96
N LYS A 88 -20.68 -20.88 11.04
CA LYS A 88 -21.78 -20.46 11.91
C LYS A 88 -22.49 -19.20 11.41
N ASN A 89 -21.80 -18.34 10.66
CA ASN A 89 -22.33 -17.10 10.10
C ASN A 89 -22.09 -17.06 8.57
N PRO A 90 -23.04 -17.57 7.77
CA PRO A 90 -22.91 -17.62 6.31
C PRO A 90 -23.04 -16.25 5.64
N THR A 91 -23.61 -15.25 6.34
CA THR A 91 -23.65 -13.86 5.86
C THR A 91 -22.29 -13.15 6.02
N GLY A 92 -21.44 -13.64 6.91
CA GLY A 92 -20.15 -13.06 7.25
C GLY A 92 -20.25 -11.76 8.03
N SER A 93 -19.20 -11.48 8.81
CA SER A 93 -19.11 -10.27 9.62
C SER A 93 -17.97 -9.38 9.13
N TRP A 94 -18.27 -8.09 8.98
CA TRP A 94 -17.31 -7.07 8.61
C TRP A 94 -16.62 -6.50 9.84
N TYR A 95 -15.30 -6.46 9.78
CA TYR A 95 -14.38 -5.88 10.75
C TYR A 95 -13.75 -4.60 10.15
N PHE A 96 -13.52 -3.60 11.00
CA PHE A 96 -12.98 -2.26 10.69
C PHE A 96 -13.87 -1.35 9.83
N LYS A 97 -14.11 -1.72 8.58
CA LYS A 97 -14.93 -0.96 7.64
C LYS A 97 -15.74 -1.93 6.77
N THR A 98 -16.94 -1.51 6.39
CA THR A 98 -17.76 -2.29 5.46
C THR A 98 -17.43 -1.87 4.04
N VAL A 99 -16.93 -2.82 3.25
CA VAL A 99 -16.64 -2.62 1.83
C VAL A 99 -17.83 -3.11 1.02
N ASN A 100 -18.23 -2.35 0.00
CA ASN A 100 -19.31 -2.75 -0.89
C ASN A 100 -18.86 -3.89 -1.80
N THR A 101 -19.31 -5.09 -1.46
CA THR A 101 -19.15 -6.31 -2.27
C THR A 101 -20.49 -6.83 -2.80
N THR A 102 -21.59 -6.09 -2.56
CA THR A 102 -22.94 -6.43 -3.03
C THR A 102 -23.10 -6.20 -4.54
N VAL A 103 -22.24 -5.37 -5.12
CA VAL A 103 -22.19 -5.12 -6.57
C VAL A 103 -21.16 -6.03 -7.25
N PRO A 104 -21.34 -6.38 -8.53
CA PRO A 104 -20.38 -7.20 -9.27
C PRO A 104 -18.99 -6.54 -9.36
N VAL A 105 -17.95 -7.36 -9.40
CA VAL A 105 -16.56 -6.94 -9.64
C VAL A 105 -16.50 -6.06 -10.90
N GLY A 106 -15.97 -4.84 -10.77
CA GLY A 106 -15.83 -3.88 -11.88
C GLY A 106 -17.00 -2.89 -12.05
N SER A 107 -18.06 -3.00 -11.25
CA SER A 107 -19.19 -2.05 -11.29
C SER A 107 -18.88 -0.77 -10.50
N THR A 108 -19.53 0.35 -10.84
CA THR A 108 -19.42 1.62 -10.10
C THR A 108 -19.89 1.43 -8.65
N GLY A 109 -18.94 1.47 -7.72
CA GLY A 109 -19.18 1.23 -6.29
C GLY A 109 -18.59 -0.09 -5.76
N TYR A 110 -18.07 -0.98 -6.61
CA TYR A 110 -17.35 -2.16 -6.11
C TYR A 110 -16.07 -1.74 -5.40
N GLY A 111 -15.87 -2.23 -4.17
CA GLY A 111 -14.72 -1.83 -3.36
C GLY A 111 -14.86 -0.47 -2.66
N SER A 112 -15.99 0.24 -2.80
CA SER A 112 -16.21 1.49 -2.06
C SER A 112 -16.46 1.22 -0.57
N ILE A 113 -15.94 2.05 0.32
CA ILE A 113 -16.18 1.95 1.77
C ILE A 113 -17.55 2.60 2.06
N THR A 114 -18.55 1.78 2.39
CA THR A 114 -19.96 2.22 2.48
C THR A 114 -20.36 2.67 3.88
N SER A 115 -19.69 2.18 4.93
CA SER A 115 -20.04 2.52 6.31
C SER A 115 -18.94 2.25 7.34
N ASN A 116 -18.92 3.05 8.41
CA ASN A 116 -18.16 2.81 9.64
C ASN A 116 -18.85 1.82 10.59
N ASN A 117 -20.08 1.36 10.27
CA ASN A 117 -20.76 0.35 11.07
C ASN A 117 -20.12 -1.01 10.83
N THR A 118 -19.28 -1.42 11.77
CA THR A 118 -18.71 -2.77 11.84
C THR A 118 -19.67 -3.68 12.57
N THR A 119 -19.91 -4.86 12.01
CA THR A 119 -20.77 -5.89 12.64
C THR A 119 -19.94 -6.83 13.50
N GLY A 120 -18.68 -7.08 13.09
CA GLY A 120 -17.75 -7.95 13.78
C GLY A 120 -16.85 -7.19 14.75
N THR A 121 -16.75 -7.68 15.99
CA THR A 121 -15.73 -7.26 16.95
C THR A 121 -14.74 -8.39 17.21
N LEU A 122 -13.48 -8.05 17.50
CA LEU A 122 -12.45 -9.06 17.79
C LEU A 122 -12.83 -9.93 19.01
N THR A 123 -13.63 -9.39 19.93
CA THR A 123 -14.20 -10.10 21.07
C THR A 123 -15.17 -11.20 20.62
N ASN A 124 -16.04 -10.92 19.66
CA ASN A 124 -16.96 -11.91 19.10
C ASN A 124 -16.24 -12.96 18.26
N ALA A 125 -15.15 -12.59 17.57
CA ALA A 125 -14.33 -13.51 16.79
C ALA A 125 -13.67 -14.61 17.66
N ALA A 126 -13.36 -14.29 18.92
CA ALA A 126 -12.76 -15.22 19.88
C ALA A 126 -13.79 -15.95 20.77
N ASN A 127 -15.07 -15.56 20.71
CA ASN A 127 -16.11 -16.12 21.57
C ASN A 127 -16.82 -17.30 20.88
N GLU A 128 -16.60 -18.52 21.37
CA GLU A 128 -17.18 -19.76 20.83
C GLU A 128 -18.72 -19.76 20.79
N SER A 129 -19.36 -19.01 21.70
CA SER A 129 -20.80 -18.86 21.77
C SER A 129 -21.34 -17.85 20.74
N SER A 130 -20.48 -17.03 20.14
CA SER A 130 -20.88 -16.10 19.09
C SER A 130 -20.97 -16.79 17.74
N ASN A 131 -21.89 -16.32 16.89
CA ASN A 131 -21.97 -16.74 15.50
C ASN A 131 -20.74 -16.28 14.69
N ASP A 132 -20.06 -15.23 15.15
CA ASP A 132 -18.83 -14.72 14.52
C ASP A 132 -17.57 -15.47 14.93
N TYR A 133 -17.70 -16.54 15.71
CA TYR A 133 -16.56 -17.33 16.18
C TYR A 133 -15.72 -17.85 15.03
N ILE A 134 -14.42 -17.53 15.07
CA ILE A 134 -13.43 -18.02 14.12
C ILE A 134 -12.73 -19.22 14.76
N ASN A 135 -12.99 -20.42 14.23
CA ASN A 135 -12.30 -21.63 14.68
C ASN A 135 -10.80 -21.52 14.37
N PRO A 136 -9.90 -21.48 15.38
CA PRO A 136 -8.45 -21.33 15.15
C PRO A 136 -7.85 -22.45 14.29
N SER A 137 -8.42 -23.66 14.38
CA SER A 137 -8.04 -24.85 13.62
C SER A 137 -8.76 -24.98 12.28
N GLY A 138 -9.75 -24.10 12.02
CA GLY A 138 -10.48 -24.05 10.76
C GLY A 138 -9.62 -23.52 9.62
N LYS A 139 -9.93 -23.94 8.39
CA LYS A 139 -9.29 -23.44 7.17
C LYS A 139 -10.18 -22.36 6.55
N PHE A 140 -9.56 -21.26 6.15
CA PHE A 140 -10.24 -20.12 5.54
C PHE A 140 -9.55 -19.78 4.22
N LYS A 141 -10.32 -19.70 3.15
CA LYS A 141 -9.88 -19.18 1.86
C LYS A 141 -9.89 -17.66 1.91
N ALA A 142 -8.77 -17.03 1.58
CA ALA A 142 -8.65 -15.59 1.52
C ALA A 142 -8.83 -15.06 0.09
N GLU A 143 -9.52 -13.94 -0.06
CA GLU A 143 -9.78 -13.26 -1.33
C GLU A 143 -9.64 -11.75 -1.12
N ILE A 144 -9.00 -11.05 -2.06
CA ILE A 144 -8.81 -9.59 -1.96
C ILE A 144 -9.88 -8.81 -2.72
N ILE A 145 -10.27 -7.67 -2.17
CA ILE A 145 -11.22 -6.75 -2.80
C ILE A 145 -10.46 -5.51 -3.27
N LYS A 146 -10.46 -5.34 -4.60
CA LYS A 146 -9.89 -4.18 -5.29
C LYS A 146 -11.02 -3.27 -5.75
N ASP A 147 -10.85 -1.96 -5.62
CA ASP A 147 -11.75 -1.00 -6.25
C ASP A 147 -11.42 -0.82 -7.74
N ASN A 148 -12.27 -0.05 -8.43
CA ASN A 148 -12.05 0.33 -9.83
C ASN A 148 -10.77 1.16 -10.06
N SER A 149 -10.16 1.70 -9.00
CA SER A 149 -8.87 2.40 -9.04
C SER A 149 -7.69 1.44 -8.85
N ASN A 150 -7.94 0.12 -8.85
CA ASN A 150 -6.95 -0.93 -8.65
C ASN A 150 -6.26 -0.88 -7.27
N VAL A 151 -6.88 -0.22 -6.28
CA VAL A 151 -6.38 -0.14 -4.92
C VAL A 151 -7.08 -1.19 -4.06
N ILE A 152 -6.33 -1.85 -3.18
CA ILE A 152 -6.88 -2.87 -2.30
C ILE A 152 -7.62 -2.18 -1.15
N ARG A 153 -8.93 -2.46 -1.06
CA ARG A 153 -9.86 -1.84 -0.09
C ARG A 153 -10.31 -2.81 0.98
N GLY A 154 -10.18 -4.11 0.73
CA GLY A 154 -10.52 -5.10 1.75
C GLY A 154 -10.07 -6.51 1.43
N LEU A 155 -10.39 -7.42 2.35
CA LEU A 155 -10.04 -8.83 2.27
C LEU A 155 -11.17 -9.67 2.87
N ILE A 156 -11.58 -10.72 2.17
CA ILE A 156 -12.63 -11.65 2.57
C ILE A 156 -11.98 -12.98 2.95
N PHE A 157 -12.32 -13.51 4.12
CA PHE A 157 -11.94 -14.84 4.56
C PHE A 157 -13.19 -15.73 4.60
N THR A 158 -13.21 -16.81 3.84
CA THR A 158 -14.34 -17.75 3.77
C THR A 158 -13.93 -19.11 4.32
N GLN A 159 -14.62 -19.59 5.35
CA GLN A 159 -14.34 -20.92 5.90
C GLN A 159 -14.68 -22.04 4.91
N ASN A 160 -13.73 -22.96 4.68
CA ASN A 160 -13.91 -24.20 3.92
C ASN A 160 -14.10 -25.41 4.84
#